data_AF-A0A349H0I5-F1
#
_entry.id   AF-A0A349H0I5-F1
#
_cell.length_a   1.000
_cell.length_b   1.000
_cell.length_c   1.000
_cell.angle_alpha   90.00
_cell.angle_beta   90.00
_cell.angle_gamma   90.00
#
_symmetry.space_group_name_H-M   'P 1'
#
loop_
_entity.id
_entity.type
_entity.pdbx_description
1 polymer ?
#
loop_
_entity_poly.entity_id
_entity_poly.type
_entity_poly.pdbx_seq_one_letter_code
_entity_poly.pdbx_strand_id
1 'polypeptide(L)'
;ALRATGENAQMVRAQGINHQRMQVLGLCGANALVGLSGALLAQYQGFADVQMGIGMIVWGLASIIIGEALVGKLTPGLALTGTIMGTLLFRLLIAIALRWGLNPNDLKLVTALFVFAALVLPDRIKMLGGMLKRPGRREC
;
A
#
# COMPACT_ATOMS: atom_id res chain seq x y z
N ALA A 1 17.88 -16.40 -3.47
CA ALA A 1 17.25 -17.50 -2.71
C ALA A 1 15.80 -17.17 -2.31
N LEU A 2 15.51 -16.10 -1.55
CA LEU A 2 14.14 -15.81 -1.05
C LEU A 2 13.11 -15.53 -2.17
N ARG A 3 13.50 -14.76 -3.20
CA ARG A 3 12.68 -14.55 -4.41
C ARG A 3 12.40 -15.86 -5.17
N ALA A 4 13.42 -16.69 -5.36
CA ALA A 4 13.29 -17.98 -6.04
C ALA A 4 12.39 -18.97 -5.26
N THR A 5 12.37 -18.89 -3.92
CA THR A 5 11.44 -19.64 -3.06
C THR A 5 9.99 -19.20 -3.27
N GLY A 6 9.76 -17.92 -3.59
CA GLY A 6 8.43 -17.37 -3.87
C GLY A 6 7.89 -17.73 -5.26
N GLU A 7 8.76 -17.90 -6.26
CA GLU A 7 8.32 -18.23 -7.64
C GLU A 7 8.15 -19.73 -7.87
N ASN A 8 9.01 -20.59 -7.32
CA ASN A 8 8.85 -22.03 -7.46
C ASN A 8 9.52 -22.85 -6.34
N ALA A 9 8.69 -23.47 -5.49
CA ALA A 9 9.14 -24.31 -4.38
C ALA A 9 9.91 -25.57 -4.84
N GLN A 10 9.59 -26.12 -6.01
CA GLN A 10 10.26 -27.32 -6.54
C GLN A 10 11.71 -27.04 -6.95
N MET A 11 11.97 -25.87 -7.55
CA MET A 11 13.33 -25.47 -7.98
C MET A 11 14.27 -25.25 -6.79
N VAL A 12 13.77 -24.68 -5.69
CA VAL A 12 14.56 -24.44 -4.47
C VAL A 12 14.90 -25.74 -3.73
N ARG A 13 14.00 -26.73 -3.76
CA ARG A 13 14.27 -28.08 -3.21
C ARG A 13 15.36 -28.81 -4.00
N ALA A 14 15.39 -28.66 -5.33
CA ALA A 14 16.42 -29.26 -6.18
C ALA A 14 17.82 -28.66 -5.95
N GLN A 15 17.90 -27.42 -5.47
CA GLN A 15 19.14 -26.72 -5.08
C GLN A 15 19.59 -27.02 -3.64
N GLY A 16 18.97 -28.00 -2.95
CA GLY A 16 19.34 -28.40 -1.59
C GLY A 16 18.95 -27.41 -0.48
N ILE A 17 18.19 -26.37 -0.80
CA ILE A 17 17.76 -25.35 0.18
C ILE A 17 16.39 -25.73 0.74
N ASN A 18 16.26 -25.74 2.07
CA ASN A 18 15.00 -26.03 2.75
C ASN A 18 14.02 -24.85 2.61
N HIS A 19 13.06 -24.99 1.69
CA HIS A 19 11.97 -24.04 1.44
C HIS A 19 11.20 -23.63 2.71
N GLN A 20 10.93 -24.58 3.62
CA GLN A 20 10.16 -24.33 4.85
C GLN A 20 10.89 -23.32 5.75
N ARG A 21 12.20 -23.49 5.94
CA ARG A 21 13.03 -22.56 6.73
C ARG A 21 13.08 -21.18 6.08
N MET A 22 13.16 -21.12 4.75
CA MET A 22 13.22 -19.86 4.02
C MET A 22 11.92 -19.06 4.11
N GLN A 23 10.76 -19.74 4.04
CA GLN A 23 9.45 -19.11 4.25
C GLN A 23 9.27 -18.62 5.68
N VAL A 24 9.64 -19.43 6.68
CA VAL A 24 9.56 -19.03 8.10
C VAL A 24 10.47 -17.83 8.37
N LEU A 25 11.70 -17.82 7.86
CA LEU A 25 12.60 -16.67 8.00
C LEU A 25 12.03 -15.40 7.35
N GLY A 26 11.44 -15.52 6.16
CA GLY A 26 10.78 -14.39 5.49
C GLY A 26 9.57 -13.86 6.29
N LEU A 27 8.71 -14.75 6.76
CA LEU A 27 7.53 -14.41 7.54
C LEU A 27 7.91 -13.80 8.90
N CYS A 28 8.86 -14.41 9.62
CA CYS A 28 9.37 -13.89 10.88
C CYS A 28 10.01 -12.51 10.69
N GLY A 29 10.83 -12.31 9.66
CA GLY A 29 11.44 -11.02 9.36
C GLY A 29 10.41 -9.92 9.07
N ALA A 30 9.40 -10.23 8.24
CA ALA A 30 8.33 -9.28 7.92
C ALA A 30 7.51 -8.90 9.18
N ASN A 31 7.10 -9.89 9.99
CA ASN A 31 6.33 -9.63 11.20
C ASN A 31 7.15 -8.93 12.29
N ALA A 32 8.45 -9.22 12.39
CA ALA A 32 9.34 -8.53 13.33
C ALA A 32 9.45 -7.03 12.99
N LEU A 33 9.59 -6.67 11.71
CA LEU A 33 9.61 -5.27 11.26
C LEU A 33 8.29 -4.55 11.55
N VAL A 34 7.16 -5.22 11.32
CA VAL A 34 5.82 -4.69 11.63
C VAL A 34 5.65 -4.47 13.13
N GLY A 35 6.01 -5.47 13.95
CA GLY A 35 5.95 -5.38 15.41
C GLY A 35 6.86 -4.29 15.97
N LEU A 36 8.08 -4.16 15.46
CA LEU A 36 9.03 -3.12 15.85
C LEU A 36 8.50 -1.71 15.50
N SER A 37 7.91 -1.54 14.32
CA SER A 37 7.28 -0.29 13.92
C SER A 37 6.10 0.07 14.83
N GLY A 38 5.29 -0.93 15.21
CA GLY A 38 4.18 -0.75 16.15
C GLY A 38 4.64 -0.37 17.56
N ALA A 39 5.71 -1.00 18.07
CA ALA A 39 6.28 -0.69 19.37
C ALA A 39 6.87 0.74 19.44
N LEU A 40 7.49 1.21 18.36
CA LEU A 40 7.97 2.60 18.25
C LEU A 40 6.80 3.59 18.24
N LEU A 41 5.72 3.28 17.52
CA LEU A 41 4.51 4.11 17.49
C LEU A 41 3.82 4.19 18.85
N ALA A 42 3.73 3.07 19.56
CA ALA A 42 3.15 3.02 20.91
C ALA A 42 3.96 3.88 21.90
N GLN A 43 5.31 3.86 21.81
CA GLN A 43 6.16 4.76 22.58
C GLN A 43 5.94 6.23 22.20
N TYR A 44 5.79 6.53 20.90
CA TYR A 44 5.59 7.91 20.44
C TYR A 44 4.24 8.51 20.86
N GLN A 45 3.17 7.70 20.89
CA GLN A 45 1.83 8.17 21.23
C GLN A 45 1.47 8.00 22.73
N GLY A 46 2.25 7.22 23.48
CA GLY A 46 2.04 7.00 24.92
C GLY A 46 0.85 6.10 25.27
N PHE A 47 0.07 5.66 24.28
CA PHE A 47 -1.07 4.74 24.42
C PHE A 47 -1.12 3.80 23.20
N ALA A 48 -1.59 2.57 23.43
CA ALA A 48 -1.79 1.57 22.38
C ALA A 48 -3.25 1.11 22.40
N ASP A 49 -3.95 1.32 21.28
CA ASP A 49 -5.34 0.89 21.09
C ASP A 49 -5.47 0.07 19.80
N VAL A 50 -6.42 -0.89 19.79
CA VAL A 50 -6.63 -1.80 18.64
C VAL A 50 -7.12 -1.03 17.40
N GLN A 51 -7.90 0.05 17.57
CA GLN A 51 -8.36 0.87 16.45
C GLN A 51 -7.22 1.62 15.77
N MET A 52 -6.15 1.95 16.51
CA MET A 52 -4.97 2.58 15.93
C MET A 52 -4.28 1.65 14.91
N GLY A 53 -4.17 0.36 15.23
CA GLY A 53 -3.60 -0.65 14.34
C GLY A 53 -4.43 -0.86 13.08
N ILE A 54 -5.76 -0.99 13.23
CA ILE A 54 -6.69 -1.15 12.10
C ILE A 54 -6.62 0.06 11.16
N GLY A 55 -6.61 1.28 11.71
CA GLY A 55 -6.49 2.51 10.93
C GLY A 55 -5.20 2.57 10.11
N MET A 56 -4.07 2.19 10.70
CA MET A 56 -2.76 2.18 10.02
C MET A 56 -2.71 1.21 8.84
N ILE A 57 -3.29 0.02 8.97
CA ILE A 57 -3.35 -0.97 7.87
C ILE A 57 -4.17 -0.41 6.71
N VAL A 58 -5.34 0.15 7.00
CA VAL A 58 -6.24 0.74 5.99
C VAL A 58 -5.54 1.89 5.25
N TRP A 59 -4.85 2.77 5.99
CA TRP A 59 -4.10 3.88 5.39
C TRP A 59 -2.94 3.40 4.52
N GLY A 60 -2.24 2.35 4.96
CA GLY A 60 -1.15 1.73 4.20
C GLY A 60 -1.63 1.14 2.88
N LEU A 61 -2.68 0.32 2.91
CA LEU A 61 -3.25 -0.30 1.72
C LEU A 61 -3.82 0.74 0.75
N ALA A 62 -4.56 1.73 1.25
CA ALA A 62 -5.12 2.80 0.42
C ALA A 62 -4.02 3.56 -0.33
N SER A 63 -2.91 3.86 0.33
CA SER A 63 -1.81 4.59 -0.27
C SER A 63 -1.08 3.80 -1.37
N ILE A 64 -0.90 2.48 -1.20
CA ILE A 64 -0.32 1.60 -2.22
C ILE A 64 -1.23 1.58 -3.46
N ILE A 65 -2.54 1.41 -3.27
CA ILE A 65 -3.51 1.37 -4.37
C ILE A 65 -3.50 2.69 -5.16
N ILE A 66 -3.48 3.83 -4.47
CA ILE A 66 -3.38 5.15 -5.10
C ILE A 66 -2.06 5.30 -5.88
N GLY A 67 -0.94 4.87 -5.29
CA GLY A 67 0.37 4.91 -5.92
C GLY A 67 0.47 4.03 -7.19
N GLU A 68 -0.04 2.81 -7.13
CA GLU A 68 -0.12 1.90 -8.28
C GLU A 68 -1.07 2.43 -9.36
N ALA A 69 -2.17 3.10 -8.96
CA ALA A 69 -3.10 3.71 -9.90
C ALA A 69 -2.45 4.81 -10.74
N LEU A 70 -1.49 5.56 -10.18
CA LEU A 70 -0.80 6.67 -10.83
C LEU A 70 0.33 6.23 -11.77
N VAL A 71 1.09 5.20 -11.39
CA VAL A 71 2.28 4.75 -12.16
C VAL A 71 1.94 3.72 -13.24
N GLY A 72 0.88 2.93 -13.07
CA GLY A 72 0.52 1.88 -14.03
C GLY A 72 1.49 0.68 -14.03
N LYS A 73 1.16 -0.35 -14.83
CA LYS A 73 1.77 -1.70 -14.81
C LYS A 73 3.21 -1.79 -15.36
N LEU A 74 4.13 -0.90 -14.97
CA LEU A 74 5.50 -0.98 -15.46
C LEU A 74 6.44 -1.27 -14.29
N THR A 75 7.01 -2.47 -14.29
CA THR A 75 8.21 -2.90 -13.52
C THR A 75 8.17 -2.77 -11.98
N PRO A 76 8.74 -3.75 -11.24
CA PRO A 76 8.73 -3.71 -9.77
C PRO A 76 9.44 -2.47 -9.17
N GLY A 77 10.42 -1.90 -9.88
CA GLY A 77 11.12 -0.69 -9.44
C GLY A 77 10.27 0.59 -9.51
N LEU A 78 9.41 0.71 -10.53
CA LEU A 78 8.50 1.85 -10.67
C LEU A 78 7.27 1.70 -9.76
N ALA A 79 6.85 0.48 -9.42
CA ALA A 79 5.79 0.24 -8.43
C ALA A 79 6.19 0.76 -7.03
N LEU A 80 7.46 0.59 -6.65
CA LEU A 80 8.02 1.12 -5.40
C LEU A 80 8.02 2.65 -5.38
N THR A 81 8.48 3.30 -6.45
CA THR A 81 8.47 4.77 -6.53
C THR A 81 7.05 5.34 -6.60
N GLY A 82 6.12 4.64 -7.26
CA GLY A 82 4.70 4.97 -7.26
C GLY A 82 4.06 4.91 -5.87
N THR A 83 4.39 3.90 -5.08
CA THR A 83 3.91 3.78 -3.70
C THR A 83 4.47 4.89 -2.79
N ILE A 84 5.74 5.26 -2.96
CA ILE A 84 6.35 6.38 -2.23
C ILE A 84 5.67 7.71 -2.61
N MET A 85 5.40 7.92 -3.90
CA MET A 85 4.63 9.09 -4.36
C MET A 85 3.20 9.09 -3.81
N GLY A 86 2.52 7.93 -3.81
CA GLY A 86 1.18 7.76 -3.28
C GLY A 86 1.07 8.05 -1.77
N THR A 87 2.09 7.67 -0.98
CA THR A 87 2.14 7.95 0.47
C THR A 87 2.36 9.43 0.76
N LEU A 88 3.18 10.11 -0.04
CA LEU A 88 3.35 11.57 0.06
C LEU A 88 2.06 12.31 -0.30
N LEU A 89 1.43 11.95 -1.42
CA LEU A 89 0.18 12.55 -1.89
C LEU A 89 -0.94 12.39 -0.86
N PHE A 90 -1.10 11.18 -0.31
CA PHE A 90 -2.11 10.90 0.71
C PHE A 90 -1.91 11.75 1.99
N ARG A 91 -0.66 11.88 2.46
CA ARG A 91 -0.33 12.74 3.61
C ARG A 91 -0.57 14.22 3.32
N LEU A 92 -0.28 14.68 2.10
CA LEU A 92 -0.51 16.07 1.70
C LEU A 92 -2.01 16.41 1.65
N LEU A 93 -2.84 15.50 1.12
CA LEU A 93 -4.29 15.64 1.08
C LEU A 93 -4.88 15.74 2.49
N ILE A 94 -4.46 14.88 3.42
CA ILE A 94 -4.91 14.92 4.81
C ILE A 94 -4.46 16.23 5.49
N ALA A 95 -3.22 16.67 5.27
CA ALA A 95 -2.71 17.91 5.84
C ALA A 95 -3.47 19.15 5.35
N ILE A 96 -3.83 19.19 4.06
CA ILE A 96 -4.64 20.27 3.49
C ILE A 96 -6.06 20.23 4.04
N ALA A 97 -6.67 19.05 4.16
CA ALA A 97 -7.99 18.88 4.75
C ALA A 97 -8.06 19.34 6.21
N LEU A 98 -7.03 19.03 7.02
CA LEU A 98 -6.89 19.50 8.40
C LEU A 98 -6.80 21.03 8.49
N ARG A 99 -6.09 21.65 7.55
CA ARG A 99 -5.88 23.11 7.54
C ARG A 99 -7.15 23.90 7.19
N TRP A 100 -8.15 23.26 6.59
CA TRP A 100 -9.46 23.88 6.32
C TRP A 100 -10.42 23.89 7.52
N GLY A 101 -10.00 23.40 8.69
CA GLY A 101 -10.58 23.82 9.97
C GLY A 101 -11.99 23.32 10.27
N LEU A 102 -12.35 22.11 9.84
CA LEU A 102 -13.60 21.47 10.27
C LEU A 102 -13.42 20.85 11.69
N ASN A 103 -14.50 20.43 12.35
CA ASN A 103 -14.45 19.86 13.70
C ASN A 103 -13.85 18.42 13.68
N PRO A 104 -12.97 17.99 14.63
CA PRO A 104 -12.31 16.68 14.60
C PRO A 104 -13.21 15.45 14.42
N ASN A 105 -14.47 15.54 14.87
CA ASN A 105 -15.45 14.45 14.75
C ASN A 105 -16.03 14.35 13.32
N ASP A 106 -16.31 15.49 12.69
CA ASP A 106 -16.71 15.59 11.28
C ASP A 106 -15.52 15.43 10.33
N LEU A 107 -14.28 15.71 10.77
CA LEU A 107 -13.07 15.53 9.96
C LEU A 107 -12.81 14.09 9.60
N LYS A 108 -13.01 13.14 10.53
CA LYS A 108 -12.80 11.70 10.25
C LYS A 108 -13.80 11.19 9.20
N LEU A 109 -15.05 11.64 9.31
CA LEU A 109 -16.12 11.32 8.37
C LEU A 109 -15.87 11.98 7.00
N VAL A 110 -15.46 13.24 6.99
CA VAL A 110 -15.12 13.98 5.77
C VAL A 110 -13.83 13.45 5.13
N THR A 111 -12.80 13.07 5.88
CA THR A 111 -11.61 12.42 5.30
C THR A 111 -11.94 11.04 4.77
N ALA A 112 -12.75 10.24 5.46
CA ALA A 112 -13.22 8.96 4.93
C ALA A 112 -14.02 9.14 3.63
N LEU A 113 -14.94 10.11 3.58
CA LEU A 113 -15.73 10.43 2.40
C LEU A 113 -14.88 11.02 1.27
N PHE A 114 -13.91 11.86 1.60
CA PHE A 114 -12.99 12.48 0.64
C PHE A 114 -12.01 11.46 0.06
N VAL A 115 -11.48 10.55 0.89
CA VAL A 115 -10.68 9.41 0.43
C VAL A 115 -11.53 8.48 -0.43
N PHE A 116 -12.77 8.20 -0.02
CA PHE A 116 -13.71 7.40 -0.81
C PHE A 116 -14.01 8.05 -2.16
N ALA A 117 -14.28 9.36 -2.19
CA ALA A 117 -14.49 10.12 -3.42
C ALA A 117 -13.21 10.18 -4.29
N ALA A 118 -12.06 10.44 -3.68
CA ALA A 118 -10.76 10.47 -4.35
C ALA A 118 -10.29 9.08 -4.81
N LEU A 119 -10.87 7.98 -4.31
CA LEU A 119 -10.67 6.62 -4.80
C LEU A 119 -11.66 6.25 -5.91
N VAL A 120 -12.90 6.72 -5.83
CA VAL A 120 -13.93 6.51 -6.87
C VAL A 120 -13.64 7.34 -8.13
N LEU A 121 -13.13 8.56 -8.00
CA LEU A 121 -12.75 9.40 -9.13
C LEU A 121 -11.70 8.78 -10.06
N PRO A 122 -10.55 8.24 -9.59
CA PRO A 122 -9.56 7.65 -10.48
C PRO A 122 -10.09 6.38 -11.16
N ASP A 123 -11.03 5.64 -10.55
CA ASP A 123 -11.70 4.50 -11.21
C ASP A 123 -12.58 4.98 -12.37
N ARG A 124 -13.34 6.07 -12.17
CA ARG A 124 -14.14 6.71 -13.22
C ARG A 124 -13.27 7.37 -14.31
N ILE A 125 -12.11 7.93 -13.95
CA ILE A 125 -11.16 8.55 -14.90
C ILE A 125 -10.33 7.49 -15.64
N LYS A 126 -9.99 6.35 -15.02
CA LYS A 126 -9.41 5.19 -15.72
C LYS A 126 -10.42 4.55 -16.67
N MET A 127 -11.68 4.47 -16.27
CA MET A 127 -12.76 3.95 -17.13
C MET A 127 -13.04 4.91 -18.30
N LEU A 128 -13.05 6.23 -18.06
CA LEU A 128 -13.22 7.25 -19.10
C LEU A 128 -12.00 7.39 -20.02
N GLY A 129 -10.78 7.29 -19.47
CA GLY A 129 -9.51 7.28 -20.23
C GLY A 129 -9.24 5.96 -20.96
N GLY A 130 -9.78 4.85 -20.45
CA GLY A 130 -9.78 3.55 -21.11
C GLY A 130 -10.69 3.52 -22.34
N MET A 131 -11.79 4.27 -22.34
CA MET A 131 -12.63 4.44 -23.53
C MET A 131 -11.98 5.31 -24.61
N LEU A 132 -10.96 6.12 -24.29
CA LEU A 132 -10.17 6.86 -25.28
C LEU A 132 -8.96 6.06 -25.81
N LYS A 133 -8.53 5.01 -25.10
CA LYS A 133 -7.46 4.10 -25.57
C LYS A 133 -8.09 2.84 -26.18
N ARG A 134 -8.49 2.99 -27.44
CA ARG A 134 -8.83 1.87 -28.34
C ARG A 134 -7.81 0.71 -28.19
N PRO A 135 -8.27 -0.55 -28.29
CA PRO A 135 -7.41 -1.72 -28.22
C PRO A 135 -6.51 -1.75 -29.45
N GLY A 136 -5.26 -1.34 -29.26
CA GLY A 136 -4.20 -1.41 -30.26
C GLY A 136 -3.23 -2.52 -29.91
N ARG A 137 -3.55 -3.71 -30.41
CA ARG A 137 -2.80 -4.97 -30.38
C ARG A 137 -1.31 -4.86 -30.68
N ARG A 138 -0.52 -5.72 -30.01
CA ARG A 138 0.72 -6.46 -30.39
C ARG A 138 1.40 -6.84 -29.06
N GLU A 139 1.37 -8.06 -28.52
CA GLU A 139 1.65 -9.39 -29.10
C GLU A 139 2.85 -9.38 -30.04
N CYS A 140 4.04 -9.60 -29.47
CA CYS A 140 4.92 -10.76 -29.70
C CYS A 140 5.81 -10.93 -28.45
#